data_AF-A0A353RIZ1-F1
#
_entry.id   AF-A0A353RIZ1-F1
#
_cell.length_a   1.000
_cell.length_b   1.000
_cell.length_c   1.000
_cell.angle_alpha   90.00
_cell.angle_beta   90.00
_cell.angle_gamma   90.00
#
_symmetry.space_group_name_H-M   'P 1'
#
loop_
_entity.id
_entity.type
_entity.pdbx_description
1 polymer ?
#
loop_
_entity_poly.entity_id
_entity_poly.type
_entity_poly.pdbx_seq_one_letter_code
_entity_poly.pdbx_strand_id
1 'polypeptide(L)'
;EFAVEWVPDQKDMNLIGMVNKGACRMLLAKCYLALGEYEKAKEQTDILINQSGYSLMTTPFGTFNDGGEPETWPITRNVIWDLHRAENKLISANREVIMGIPNRGAEAESFVKMLTMRIMYPFLFNSAVQTKDGKQALLNLRRNHNDYNSKYDYMRAFGRGIATYRPSYFQNHTLWYVNNVLDEGDLRHSSEAGNW
;
A
#
# COMPACT_ATOMS: atom_id res chain seq x y z
N GLU A 1 -6.46 8.01 -29.01
CA GLU A 1 -7.52 7.28 -29.74
C GLU A 1 -6.97 5.99 -30.36
N PHE A 2 -6.02 6.02 -31.30
CA PHE A 2 -5.47 4.81 -31.96
C PHE A 2 -5.04 3.68 -31.00
N ALA A 3 -4.34 3.99 -29.90
CA ALA A 3 -3.94 2.96 -28.94
C ALA A 3 -5.14 2.21 -28.30
N VAL A 4 -6.27 2.88 -28.10
CA VAL A 4 -7.48 2.25 -27.52
C VAL A 4 -8.12 1.25 -28.49
N GLU A 5 -7.95 1.46 -29.79
CA GLU A 5 -8.44 0.56 -30.83
C GLU A 5 -7.60 -0.71 -30.93
N TRP A 6 -6.27 -0.57 -30.86
CA TRP A 6 -5.35 -1.64 -31.24
C TRP A 6 -4.64 -2.37 -30.10
N VAL A 7 -4.47 -1.73 -28.93
CA VAL A 7 -3.84 -2.40 -27.78
C VAL A 7 -4.81 -3.46 -27.22
N PRO A 8 -4.37 -4.68 -26.90
CA PRO A 8 -5.25 -5.73 -26.37
C PRO A 8 -5.77 -5.42 -24.96
N ASP A 9 -6.90 -6.04 -24.60
CA ASP A 9 -7.40 -6.03 -23.23
C ASP A 9 -6.53 -6.92 -22.33
N GLN A 10 -6.44 -6.62 -21.03
CA GLN A 10 -5.56 -7.33 -20.09
C GLN A 10 -5.85 -8.85 -20.03
N LYS A 11 -7.11 -9.25 -20.24
CA LYS A 11 -7.53 -10.66 -20.29
C LYS A 11 -6.93 -11.44 -21.47
N ASP A 12 -6.53 -10.72 -22.53
CA ASP A 12 -5.97 -11.28 -23.76
C ASP A 12 -4.42 -11.21 -23.77
N MET A 13 -3.81 -10.91 -22.61
CA MET A 13 -2.36 -10.73 -22.45
C MET A 13 -1.78 -11.72 -21.43
N ASN A 14 -0.56 -12.18 -21.68
CA ASN A 14 0.14 -13.12 -20.78
C ASN A 14 0.79 -12.44 -19.56
N LEU A 15 1.13 -11.15 -19.67
CA LEU A 15 1.81 -10.39 -18.62
C LEU A 15 0.89 -9.32 -18.04
N ILE A 16 0.89 -9.19 -16.72
CA ILE A 16 0.17 -8.14 -15.98
C ILE A 16 1.15 -7.02 -15.66
N GLY A 17 0.75 -5.77 -15.95
CA GLY A 17 1.59 -4.57 -15.76
C GLY A 17 2.19 -4.00 -17.05
N MET A 18 1.99 -4.66 -18.19
CA MET A 18 2.25 -4.07 -19.50
C MET A 18 1.15 -3.05 -19.89
N VAL A 19 1.43 -2.23 -20.90
CA VAL A 19 0.42 -1.35 -21.49
C VAL A 19 -0.72 -2.19 -22.06
N ASN A 20 -1.93 -1.99 -21.55
CA ASN A 20 -3.17 -2.65 -22.01
C ASN A 20 -4.23 -1.60 -22.39
N LYS A 21 -5.32 -2.06 -23.04
CA LYS A 21 -6.40 -1.18 -23.52
C LYS A 21 -7.02 -0.33 -22.41
N GLY A 22 -7.22 -0.91 -21.22
CA GLY A 22 -7.75 -0.19 -20.06
C GLY A 22 -6.83 0.97 -19.65
N ALA A 23 -5.52 0.76 -19.64
CA ALA A 23 -4.54 1.81 -19.38
C ALA A 23 -4.59 2.93 -20.44
N CYS A 24 -4.70 2.57 -21.72
CA CYS A 24 -4.84 3.51 -22.82
C CYS A 24 -6.12 4.36 -22.67
N ARG A 25 -7.25 3.75 -22.29
CA ARG A 25 -8.51 4.47 -22.03
C ARG A 25 -8.39 5.43 -20.85
N MET A 26 -7.78 5.00 -19.76
CA MET A 26 -7.58 5.87 -18.59
C MET A 26 -6.70 7.08 -18.92
N LEU A 27 -5.63 6.89 -19.71
CA LEU A 27 -4.82 8.01 -20.19
C LEU A 27 -5.61 8.93 -21.11
N LEU A 28 -6.36 8.36 -22.06
CA LEU A 28 -7.18 9.14 -23.00
C LEU A 28 -8.25 9.96 -22.28
N ALA A 29 -8.92 9.38 -21.27
CA ALA A 29 -9.88 10.09 -20.43
C ALA A 29 -9.24 11.30 -19.74
N LYS A 30 -8.02 11.14 -19.17
CA LYS A 30 -7.27 12.26 -18.56
C LYS A 30 -6.91 13.34 -19.58
N CYS A 31 -6.53 12.96 -20.80
CA CYS A 31 -6.28 13.93 -21.88
C CYS A 31 -7.55 14.71 -22.24
N TYR A 32 -8.70 14.04 -22.40
CA TYR A 32 -9.97 14.70 -22.66
C TYR A 32 -10.39 15.64 -21.52
N LEU A 33 -10.23 15.23 -20.25
CA LEU A 33 -10.47 16.11 -19.10
C LEU A 33 -9.59 17.37 -19.16
N ALA A 34 -8.30 17.22 -19.47
CA ALA A 34 -7.37 18.34 -19.57
C ALA A 34 -7.71 19.31 -20.72
N LEU A 35 -8.34 18.82 -21.79
CA LEU A 35 -8.80 19.61 -22.93
C LEU A 35 -10.22 20.19 -22.73
N GLY A 36 -10.89 19.88 -21.63
CA GLY A 36 -12.29 20.28 -21.38
C GLY A 36 -13.32 19.48 -22.18
N GLU A 37 -12.92 18.37 -22.79
CA GLU A 37 -13.80 17.47 -23.56
C GLU A 37 -14.51 16.46 -22.62
N TYR A 38 -15.34 16.96 -21.71
CA TYR A 38 -15.88 16.16 -20.60
C TYR A 38 -16.74 14.96 -21.04
N GLU A 39 -17.55 15.09 -22.10
CA GLU A 39 -18.39 13.99 -22.57
C GLU A 39 -17.55 12.81 -23.09
N LYS A 40 -16.48 13.11 -23.85
CA LYS A 40 -15.55 12.08 -24.33
C LYS A 40 -14.80 11.44 -23.18
N ALA A 41 -14.38 12.22 -22.17
CA ALA A 41 -13.76 11.67 -20.97
C ALA A 41 -14.70 10.70 -20.25
N LYS A 42 -15.97 11.10 -20.06
CA LYS A 42 -17.02 10.29 -19.45
C LYS A 42 -17.23 8.99 -20.22
N GLU A 43 -17.35 9.05 -21.54
CA GLU A 43 -17.50 7.85 -22.38
C GLU A 43 -16.36 6.85 -22.19
N GLN A 44 -15.10 7.32 -22.17
CA GLN A 44 -13.96 6.45 -21.92
C GLN A 44 -14.02 5.78 -20.53
N THR A 45 -14.45 6.52 -19.50
CA THR A 45 -14.61 5.97 -18.15
C THR A 45 -15.80 5.03 -18.02
N ASP A 46 -16.92 5.30 -18.70
CA ASP A 46 -18.09 4.42 -18.72
C ASP A 46 -17.74 3.06 -19.32
N ILE A 47 -16.95 3.03 -20.39
CA ILE A 47 -16.45 1.78 -20.98
C ILE A 47 -15.51 1.06 -20.02
N LEU A 48 -14.65 1.81 -19.31
CA LEU A 48 -13.72 1.22 -18.35
C LEU A 48 -14.45 0.55 -17.17
N ILE A 49 -15.48 1.22 -16.64
CA ILE A 49 -16.28 0.73 -15.51
C ILE A 49 -17.20 -0.42 -15.93
N ASN A 50 -17.92 -0.27 -17.05
CA ASN A 50 -19.01 -1.18 -17.39
C ASN A 50 -18.62 -2.33 -18.33
N GLN A 51 -17.51 -2.21 -19.06
CA GLN A 51 -17.21 -3.11 -20.20
C GLN A 51 -15.80 -3.71 -20.18
N SER A 52 -14.90 -3.23 -19.31
CA SER A 52 -13.49 -3.66 -19.32
C SER A 52 -13.16 -4.76 -18.28
N GLY A 53 -14.14 -5.24 -17.52
CA GLY A 53 -13.99 -6.38 -16.60
C GLY A 53 -13.23 -6.08 -15.30
N TYR A 54 -12.89 -4.82 -15.02
CA TYR A 54 -12.31 -4.40 -13.74
C TYR A 54 -13.38 -4.32 -12.66
N SER A 55 -12.98 -4.53 -11.40
CA SER A 55 -13.88 -4.41 -10.26
C SER A 55 -13.10 -4.18 -8.97
N LEU A 56 -13.69 -3.44 -8.04
CA LEU A 56 -13.13 -3.31 -6.70
C LEU A 56 -13.02 -4.67 -6.00
N MET A 57 -11.90 -4.85 -5.29
CA MET A 57 -11.68 -5.94 -4.38
C MET A 57 -12.41 -5.59 -3.08
N THR A 58 -13.38 -6.42 -2.71
CA THR A 58 -14.19 -6.23 -1.49
C THR A 58 -13.93 -7.31 -0.45
N THR A 59 -13.15 -8.33 -0.80
CA THR A 59 -12.79 -9.46 0.05
C THR A 59 -11.29 -9.75 -0.02
N PRO A 60 -10.71 -10.39 1.00
CA PRO A 60 -9.30 -10.83 0.96
C PRO A 60 -9.00 -11.68 -0.29
N PHE A 61 -7.79 -11.52 -0.83
CA PHE A 61 -7.37 -12.15 -2.09
C PHE A 61 -5.85 -12.34 -2.15
N GLY A 62 -5.39 -13.18 -3.07
CA GLY A 62 -3.96 -13.42 -3.25
C GLY A 62 -3.29 -14.06 -2.03
N THR A 63 -2.01 -13.77 -1.87
CA THR A 63 -1.16 -14.30 -0.80
C THR A 63 -1.29 -13.44 0.44
N PHE A 64 -1.57 -14.07 1.58
CA PHE A 64 -1.50 -13.40 2.88
C PHE A 64 -0.04 -13.27 3.32
N ASN A 65 0.30 -12.09 3.82
CA ASN A 65 1.59 -11.78 4.41
C ASN A 65 1.34 -11.30 5.83
N ASP A 66 1.79 -12.07 6.80
CA ASP A 66 1.56 -11.88 8.23
C ASP A 66 2.54 -10.87 8.86
N GLY A 67 3.30 -10.14 8.04
CA GLY A 67 4.27 -9.15 8.48
C GLY A 67 5.65 -9.74 8.74
N GLY A 68 6.59 -8.88 9.13
CA GLY A 68 7.98 -9.30 9.40
C GLY A 68 8.15 -10.04 10.73
N GLU A 69 7.32 -9.72 11.72
CA GLU A 69 7.39 -10.26 13.10
C GLU A 69 5.98 -10.49 13.66
N PRO A 70 5.26 -11.54 13.23
CA PRO A 70 3.86 -11.78 13.62
C PRO A 70 3.67 -12.05 15.13
N GLU A 71 4.71 -12.55 15.81
CA GLU A 71 4.67 -12.74 17.28
C GLU A 71 4.70 -11.42 18.06
N THR A 72 5.30 -10.37 17.47
CA THR A 72 5.32 -9.02 18.04
C THR A 72 4.09 -8.23 17.62
N TRP A 73 3.71 -8.32 16.35
CA TRP A 73 2.63 -7.54 15.77
C TRP A 73 1.75 -8.42 14.87
N PRO A 74 0.70 -9.03 15.43
CA PRO A 74 -0.22 -9.84 14.65
C PRO A 74 -1.07 -8.95 13.74
N ILE A 75 -1.21 -9.38 12.48
CA ILE A 75 -2.09 -8.73 11.50
C ILE A 75 -3.30 -9.62 11.25
N THR A 76 -4.50 -9.03 11.38
CA THR A 76 -5.75 -9.68 10.97
C THR A 76 -6.00 -9.39 9.49
N ARG A 77 -5.96 -10.44 8.68
CA ARG A 77 -6.10 -10.33 7.22
C ARG A 77 -7.40 -9.61 6.82
N ASN A 78 -7.27 -8.64 5.93
CA ASN A 78 -8.38 -7.92 5.30
C ASN A 78 -8.01 -7.47 3.88
N VAL A 79 -8.99 -6.97 3.13
CA VAL A 79 -8.78 -6.60 1.71
C VAL A 79 -7.80 -5.46 1.51
N ILE A 80 -7.80 -4.45 2.39
CA ILE A 80 -6.87 -3.31 2.29
C ILE A 80 -5.43 -3.80 2.55
N TRP A 81 -5.24 -4.72 3.49
CA TRP A 81 -3.94 -5.32 3.72
C TRP A 81 -3.40 -6.01 2.46
N ASP A 82 -4.21 -6.89 1.88
CA ASP A 82 -3.87 -7.64 0.67
C ASP A 82 -3.61 -6.70 -0.51
N LEU A 83 -4.42 -5.64 -0.69
CA LEU A 83 -4.24 -4.62 -1.73
C LEU A 83 -2.89 -3.92 -1.65
N HIS A 84 -2.33 -3.73 -0.44
CA HIS A 84 -1.07 -3.01 -0.23
C HIS A 84 0.16 -3.92 -0.22
N ARG A 85 -0.01 -5.24 -0.31
CA ARG A 85 1.11 -6.19 -0.42
C ARG A 85 1.68 -6.24 -1.84
N ALA A 86 3.01 -6.29 -1.96
CA ALA A 86 3.71 -6.25 -3.24
C ALA A 86 3.39 -7.50 -4.11
N GLU A 87 3.30 -8.66 -3.48
CA GLU A 87 2.95 -9.95 -4.05
C GLU A 87 1.56 -9.98 -4.68
N ASN A 88 0.65 -9.11 -4.26
CA ASN A 88 -0.73 -9.06 -4.72
C ASN A 88 -1.00 -7.94 -5.75
N LYS A 89 0.00 -7.12 -6.09
CA LYS A 89 -0.18 -5.98 -7.01
C LYS A 89 -0.43 -6.41 -8.46
N LEU A 90 0.28 -7.43 -8.95
CA LEU A 90 0.29 -7.84 -10.35
C LEU A 90 0.00 -9.34 -10.50
N ILE A 91 -1.15 -9.76 -9.99
CA ILE A 91 -1.65 -11.13 -10.09
C ILE A 91 -3.04 -11.11 -10.70
N SER A 92 -3.44 -12.20 -11.36
CA SER A 92 -4.76 -12.29 -12.02
C SER A 92 -5.93 -12.19 -11.04
N ALA A 93 -5.72 -12.56 -9.77
CA ALA A 93 -6.73 -12.42 -8.73
C ALA A 93 -7.05 -10.96 -8.35
N ASN A 94 -6.12 -10.03 -8.62
CA ASN A 94 -6.35 -8.61 -8.41
C ASN A 94 -7.11 -8.03 -9.59
N ARG A 95 -8.41 -7.74 -9.39
CA ARG A 95 -9.29 -7.19 -10.43
C ARG A 95 -9.34 -5.67 -10.45
N GLU A 96 -8.65 -5.00 -9.53
CA GLU A 96 -8.56 -3.54 -9.46
C GLU A 96 -7.44 -2.97 -10.33
N VAL A 97 -6.39 -3.75 -10.58
CA VAL A 97 -5.21 -3.25 -11.29
C VAL A 97 -5.50 -3.05 -12.77
N ILE A 98 -5.55 -1.78 -13.20
CA ILE A 98 -5.61 -1.41 -14.62
C ILE A 98 -4.20 -1.47 -15.22
N MET A 99 -3.23 -0.79 -14.60
CA MET A 99 -1.82 -0.86 -14.97
C MET A 99 -0.99 -0.63 -13.72
N GLY A 100 -0.13 -1.58 -13.37
CA GLY A 100 0.80 -1.44 -12.26
C GLY A 100 2.24 -1.41 -12.76
N ILE A 101 3.02 -0.48 -12.23
CA ILE A 101 4.45 -0.34 -12.51
C ILE A 101 5.18 -0.64 -11.19
N PRO A 102 5.60 -1.89 -10.97
CA PRO A 102 6.25 -2.26 -9.74
C PRO A 102 7.72 -1.82 -9.81
N ASN A 103 8.21 -1.13 -8.78
CA ASN A 103 9.65 -1.02 -8.60
C ASN A 103 10.15 -2.32 -7.95
N ARG A 104 10.42 -3.32 -8.78
CA ARG A 104 10.92 -4.64 -8.36
C ARG A 104 12.36 -4.81 -8.86
N GLY A 105 13.32 -4.67 -7.95
CA GLY A 105 14.61 -5.34 -8.09
C GLY A 105 14.48 -6.73 -7.46
N ALA A 106 14.81 -7.79 -8.18
CA ALA A 106 15.10 -9.07 -7.54
C ALA A 106 16.34 -8.89 -6.65
N GLU A 107 16.52 -9.67 -5.58
CA GLU A 107 17.76 -9.59 -4.78
C GLU A 107 19.04 -9.80 -5.63
N ALA A 108 18.91 -10.47 -6.79
CA ALA A 108 19.97 -10.67 -7.77
C ALA A 108 20.26 -9.44 -8.68
N GLU A 109 19.35 -8.47 -8.75
CA GLU A 109 19.39 -7.33 -9.67
C GLU A 109 19.38 -6.03 -8.86
N SER A 110 20.55 -5.39 -8.69
CA SER A 110 20.79 -4.05 -8.10
C SER A 110 19.63 -3.47 -7.27
N PHE A 111 19.33 -4.09 -6.13
CA PHE A 111 18.27 -3.63 -5.23
C PHE A 111 18.76 -2.46 -4.36
N VAL A 112 18.11 -1.30 -4.50
CA VAL A 112 18.30 -0.19 -3.55
C VAL A 112 17.22 -0.28 -2.49
N LYS A 113 17.62 -0.56 -1.24
CA LYS A 113 16.73 -0.55 -0.08
C LYS A 113 16.06 0.82 0.05
N MET A 114 14.75 0.88 -0.19
CA MET A 114 13.97 2.06 0.12
C MET A 114 13.67 2.07 1.62
N LEU A 115 14.46 2.81 2.39
CA LEU A 115 14.33 2.92 3.85
C LEU A 115 13.17 3.86 4.25
N THR A 116 12.00 3.72 3.65
CA THR A 116 10.84 4.61 3.88
C THR A 116 10.46 4.65 5.36
N MET A 117 10.45 3.49 6.02
CA MET A 117 10.19 3.41 7.47
C MET A 117 11.23 4.14 8.30
N ARG A 118 12.49 4.30 7.84
CA ARG A 118 13.47 5.12 8.56
C ARG A 118 13.02 6.59 8.61
N ILE A 119 12.48 7.10 7.51
CA ILE A 119 12.06 8.51 7.41
C ILE A 119 10.71 8.74 8.08
N MET A 120 9.76 7.83 7.89
CA MET A 120 8.36 8.00 8.31
C MET A 120 8.07 7.52 9.73
N TYR A 121 8.80 6.54 10.26
CA TYR A 121 8.52 5.99 11.59
C TYR A 121 9.07 6.90 12.71
N PRO A 122 8.36 7.01 13.85
CA PRO A 122 8.84 7.76 15.01
C PRO A 122 10.18 7.23 15.55
N PHE A 123 10.99 8.11 16.15
CA PHE A 123 12.32 7.73 16.65
C PHE A 123 12.25 7.10 18.06
N LEU A 124 11.63 5.92 18.17
CA LEU A 124 11.36 5.30 19.47
C LEU A 124 12.53 4.50 20.06
N PHE A 125 13.44 4.01 19.22
CA PHE A 125 14.61 3.23 19.65
C PHE A 125 15.80 4.13 20.01
N ASN A 126 15.54 5.14 20.85
CA ASN A 126 16.49 6.12 21.35
C ASN A 126 16.26 6.36 22.85
N SER A 127 17.29 6.81 23.57
CA SER A 127 17.25 7.10 25.01
C SER A 127 16.37 8.32 25.39
N ALA A 128 15.83 9.05 24.40
CA ALA A 128 14.89 10.14 24.61
C ALA A 128 13.49 9.66 25.01
N VAL A 129 13.10 8.45 24.58
CA VAL A 129 11.84 7.82 25.00
C VAL A 129 12.16 6.93 26.19
N GLN A 130 11.64 7.28 27.36
CA GLN A 130 12.00 6.63 28.62
C GLN A 130 10.79 6.04 29.34
N THR A 131 11.01 4.92 30.04
CA THR A 131 10.08 4.38 31.02
C THR A 131 10.09 5.23 32.29
N LYS A 132 9.12 4.99 33.20
CA LYS A 132 9.00 5.74 34.46
C LYS A 132 10.23 5.66 35.37
N ASP A 133 11.07 4.64 35.20
CA ASP A 133 12.34 4.46 35.93
C ASP A 133 13.55 5.08 35.21
N GLY A 134 13.34 5.88 34.15
CA GLY A 134 14.38 6.60 33.42
C GLY A 134 15.20 5.76 32.45
N LYS A 135 14.87 4.48 32.27
CA LYS A 135 15.51 3.61 31.28
C LYS A 135 14.91 3.82 29.90
N GLN A 136 15.66 3.46 28.85
CA GLN A 136 15.16 3.52 27.48
C GLN A 136 13.94 2.61 27.30
N ALA A 137 12.88 3.14 26.70
CA ALA A 137 11.59 2.46 26.61
C ALA A 137 11.57 1.29 25.62
N LEU A 138 12.21 1.46 24.46
CA LEU A 138 12.28 0.42 23.43
C LEU A 138 13.73 0.12 23.05
N LEU A 139 14.10 -1.15 23.19
CA LEU A 139 15.46 -1.63 22.92
C LEU A 139 15.51 -2.33 21.55
N ASN A 140 16.64 -2.18 20.87
CA ASN A 140 16.97 -2.96 19.68
C ASN A 140 17.92 -4.10 20.07
N LEU A 141 17.35 -5.14 20.67
CA LEU A 141 18.12 -6.32 21.04
C LEU A 141 18.41 -7.19 19.81
N ARG A 142 19.60 -7.80 19.79
CA ARG A 142 19.93 -8.85 18.83
C ARG A 142 19.14 -10.11 19.21
N ARG A 143 18.70 -10.90 18.22
CA ARG A 143 17.92 -12.14 18.46
C ARG A 143 18.64 -13.18 19.32
N ASN A 144 19.98 -13.13 19.36
CA ASN A 144 20.81 -14.02 20.18
C ASN A 144 21.17 -13.45 21.57
N HIS A 145 20.60 -12.29 21.94
CA HIS A 145 20.80 -11.73 23.28
C HIS A 145 19.94 -12.48 24.29
N ASN A 146 20.45 -12.70 25.51
CA ASN A 146 19.74 -13.45 26.55
C ASN A 146 18.38 -12.83 26.92
N ASP A 147 18.29 -11.50 26.90
CA ASP A 147 17.06 -10.76 27.19
C ASP A 147 16.14 -10.55 25.97
N TYR A 148 16.46 -11.15 24.82
CA TYR A 148 15.60 -11.06 23.63
C TYR A 148 14.29 -11.80 23.85
N ASN A 149 13.19 -11.17 23.45
CA ASN A 149 11.87 -11.77 23.44
C ASN A 149 11.17 -11.40 22.13
N SER A 150 10.78 -12.41 21.35
CA SER A 150 10.13 -12.28 20.04
C SER A 150 8.76 -11.60 20.10
N LYS A 151 8.14 -11.48 21.28
CA LYS A 151 6.89 -10.72 21.47
C LYS A 151 7.10 -9.20 21.49
N TYR A 152 8.34 -8.73 21.63
CA TYR A 152 8.69 -7.31 21.78
C TYR A 152 9.69 -6.82 20.71
N ASP A 153 9.82 -7.52 19.59
CA ASP A 153 10.73 -7.17 18.48
C ASP A 153 10.15 -6.07 17.58
N TYR A 154 9.70 -4.98 18.20
CA TYR A 154 9.03 -3.87 17.51
C TYR A 154 9.93 -3.22 16.45
N MET A 155 11.26 -3.31 16.61
CA MET A 155 12.20 -2.73 15.66
C MET A 155 12.15 -3.45 14.33
N ARG A 156 11.99 -4.77 14.32
CA ARG A 156 11.87 -5.54 13.07
C ARG A 156 10.43 -5.55 12.56
N ALA A 157 9.44 -5.49 13.46
CA ALA A 157 8.03 -5.38 13.10
C ALA A 157 7.72 -4.08 12.32
N PHE A 158 8.22 -2.94 12.80
CA PHE A 158 7.87 -1.61 12.25
C PHE A 158 9.05 -0.86 11.60
N GLY A 159 10.28 -1.24 11.92
CA GLY A 159 11.46 -0.45 11.60
C GLY A 159 11.87 0.50 12.74
N ARG A 160 13.06 1.10 12.61
CA ARG A 160 13.67 1.90 13.68
C ARG A 160 13.19 3.35 13.76
N GLY A 161 12.91 3.96 12.60
CA GLY A 161 12.55 5.38 12.49
C GLY A 161 13.63 6.38 12.92
N ILE A 162 13.54 7.61 12.43
CA ILE A 162 14.26 8.79 12.93
C ILE A 162 13.36 10.06 12.96
N ALA A 163 12.05 9.91 12.71
CA ALA A 163 11.07 10.99 12.79
C ALA A 163 11.41 12.25 11.95
N THR A 164 11.99 12.08 10.76
CA THR A 164 12.32 13.21 9.87
C THR A 164 11.16 13.67 8.98
N TYR A 165 10.02 12.99 9.07
CA TYR A 165 8.80 13.31 8.35
C TYR A 165 7.81 14.06 9.25
N ARG A 166 7.20 15.12 8.74
CA ARG A 166 6.13 15.86 9.41
C ARG A 166 4.85 15.79 8.57
N PRO A 167 3.87 14.97 8.96
CA PRO A 167 2.60 14.90 8.24
C PRO A 167 1.81 16.21 8.41
N SER A 168 0.97 16.52 7.41
CA SER A 168 0.10 17.69 7.45
C SER A 168 -1.08 17.48 8.41
N TYR A 169 -1.78 18.57 8.75
CA TYR A 169 -3.03 18.46 9.52
C TYR A 169 -4.06 17.57 8.80
N PHE A 170 -4.15 17.71 7.48
CA PHE A 170 -5.03 16.92 6.63
C PHE A 170 -4.78 15.41 6.79
N GLN A 171 -3.52 14.98 6.72
CA GLN A 171 -3.18 13.55 6.81
C GLN A 171 -3.41 12.96 8.20
N ASN A 172 -3.17 13.72 9.26
CA ASN A 172 -3.35 13.21 10.63
C ASN A 172 -4.81 13.26 11.09
N HIS A 173 -5.64 14.13 10.52
CA HIS A 173 -7.00 14.37 11.00
C HIS A 173 -8.02 14.25 9.88
N THR A 174 -8.04 15.22 8.95
CA THR A 174 -9.13 15.38 7.97
C THR A 174 -9.34 14.17 7.06
N LEU A 175 -8.26 13.48 6.66
CA LEU A 175 -8.32 12.33 5.75
C LEU A 175 -9.21 11.20 6.26
N TRP A 176 -9.33 11.07 7.57
CA TRP A 176 -10.03 9.97 8.24
C TRP A 176 -11.49 10.28 8.55
N TYR A 177 -12.00 11.44 8.12
CA TYR A 177 -13.39 11.84 8.32
C TYR A 177 -14.17 11.74 7.01
N VAL A 178 -15.29 11.05 7.03
CA VAL A 178 -16.25 10.97 5.93
C VAL A 178 -17.52 11.69 6.36
N ASN A 179 -17.96 12.68 5.58
CA ASN A 179 -19.12 13.52 5.91
C ASN A 179 -19.05 14.13 7.33
N ASN A 180 -17.86 14.59 7.73
CA ASN A 180 -17.56 15.14 9.07
C ASN A 180 -17.68 14.15 10.24
N VAL A 181 -17.71 12.84 9.97
CA VAL A 181 -17.70 11.78 10.99
C VAL A 181 -16.42 10.97 10.85
N LEU A 182 -15.73 10.70 11.97
CA LEU A 182 -14.53 9.87 11.98
C LEU A 182 -14.89 8.45 11.50
N ASP A 183 -14.20 7.98 10.47
CA ASP A 183 -14.35 6.63 9.94
C ASP A 183 -13.50 5.64 10.76
N GLU A 184 -14.05 5.23 11.89
CA GLU A 184 -13.49 4.20 12.77
C GLU A 184 -13.37 2.84 12.07
N GLY A 185 -14.12 2.62 10.98
CA GLY A 185 -14.12 1.39 10.19
C GLY A 185 -13.10 1.37 9.05
N ASP A 186 -12.36 2.46 8.84
CA ASP A 186 -11.38 2.53 7.75
C ASP A 186 -10.24 1.53 7.98
N LEU A 187 -10.12 0.56 7.06
CA LEU A 187 -9.12 -0.48 7.18
C LEU A 187 -7.70 0.01 6.92
N ARG A 188 -7.48 1.24 6.42
CA ARG A 188 -6.14 1.82 6.19
C ARG A 188 -5.43 2.21 7.47
N HIS A 189 -6.15 2.42 8.57
CA HIS A 189 -5.61 2.80 9.89
C HIS A 189 -6.22 1.99 11.05
N SER A 190 -6.69 0.77 10.76
CA SER A 190 -7.32 -0.09 11.76
C SER A 190 -6.31 -0.67 12.75
N SER A 191 -6.36 -0.18 13.99
CA SER A 191 -5.61 -0.73 15.12
C SER A 191 -6.03 -2.15 15.50
N GLU A 192 -7.31 -2.48 15.35
CA GLU A 192 -7.82 -3.83 15.59
C GLU A 192 -7.23 -4.85 14.59
N ALA A 193 -7.11 -4.47 13.32
CA ALA A 193 -6.56 -5.35 12.30
C ALA A 193 -5.02 -5.37 12.26
N GLY A 194 -4.35 -4.50 13.00
CA GLY A 194 -2.90 -4.32 12.92
C GLY A 194 -2.42 -3.64 11.64
N ASN A 195 -3.34 -3.02 10.88
CA ASN A 195 -3.04 -2.28 9.66
C ASN A 195 -2.56 -0.86 10.03
N TRP A 196 -1.23 -0.68 10.11
CA TRP A 196 -0.56 0.60 10.32
C TRP A 196 0.59 0.81 9.33
#